data_AF-A0A3A5V701-F1
#
_entry.id   AF-A0A3A5V701-F1
#
_cell.length_a   1.000
_cell.length_b   1.000
_cell.length_c   1.000
_cell.angle_alpha   90.00
_cell.angle_beta   90.00
_cell.angle_gamma   90.00
#
_symmetry.space_group_name_H-M   'P 1'
#
loop_
_entity.id
_entity.type
_entity.pdbx_description
1 polymer ?
#
loop_
_entity_poly.entity_id
_entity_poly.type
_entity_poly.pdbx_seq_one_letter_code
_entity_poly.pdbx_strand_id
1 'polypeptide(L)'
;MRDIANKSLKLNNDLDRYVEQALEQGRPVKIGWGRAGDERPKDGEFGVMTHLPEGARVLCLGSLGDCVGAANRGGTLTLRGDAGSMLGAFHHSGKTVVEKDVGDKAGFGMKGGEISIHGSTGDEPGYSMTGGILLVRGHSGDRLGCGMSGGSIVVMGSVGSEPGIGMTGGRVIISGSCPPPPDGVEMRSIKKTEISEFSKLLDPMGLSLNDDALVLEPTGAVLSTVEETEVFISEGFENISLYPNEDSLSDNSPLDHYTLLVQDGADSGGALLKIPWIMTCETTMGSEKWKGVDSPAIVRTKSRENDLLLVGKNEFCDAIDHVGNCSGIVFDITDFPGLNDAEIEGMIISLRSRMSGNSIILLRGRIDRIERLFRLVMDLELDGAVVNSATIGGTRLASSLPKIGLSAKAMGMSETGKFVMIEVLQQPIAEDLIIAVASGCTALVSPCPDGDLSAKINELTVGIRELMREIGVDRIERIGRRNLRANNFDTAAISGLRLVGYDRPLKMWLDLR
;
A
#
# COMPACT_ATOMS: atom_id res chain seq x y z
N MET A 1 11.32 -7.43 -16.87
CA MET A 1 10.52 -6.71 -15.85
C MET A 1 11.26 -5.48 -15.36
N ARG A 2 12.45 -5.62 -14.73
CA ARG A 2 13.24 -4.49 -14.20
C ARG A 2 13.59 -3.39 -15.21
N ASP A 3 13.89 -3.74 -16.47
CA ASP A 3 14.11 -2.75 -17.53
C ASP A 3 12.88 -1.89 -17.81
N ILE A 4 11.69 -2.47 -17.73
CA ILE A 4 10.42 -1.75 -17.93
C ILE A 4 10.17 -0.85 -16.72
N ALA A 5 10.36 -1.35 -15.50
CA ALA A 5 10.23 -0.54 -14.28
C ALA A 5 11.15 0.71 -14.32
N ASN A 6 12.40 0.55 -14.75
CA ASN A 6 13.33 1.67 -14.93
C ASN A 6 12.87 2.67 -16.02
N LYS A 7 12.30 2.18 -17.12
CA LYS A 7 11.68 3.04 -18.16
C LYS A 7 10.47 3.79 -17.60
N SER A 8 9.62 3.14 -16.83
CA SER A 8 8.44 3.74 -16.17
C SER A 8 8.85 4.86 -15.21
N LEU A 9 9.82 4.61 -14.34
CA LEU A 9 10.37 5.61 -13.42
C LEU A 9 10.91 6.82 -14.19
N LYS A 10 11.74 6.57 -15.21
CA LYS A 10 12.27 7.64 -16.05
C LYS A 10 11.17 8.45 -16.73
N LEU A 11 10.15 7.78 -17.25
CA LEU A 11 9.03 8.46 -17.92
C LEU A 11 8.27 9.38 -16.97
N ASN A 12 7.96 8.95 -15.74
CA ASN A 12 7.30 9.81 -14.75
C ASN A 12 8.17 11.00 -14.34
N ASN A 13 9.46 10.78 -14.08
CA ASN A 13 10.39 11.85 -13.73
C ASN A 13 10.52 12.92 -14.83
N ASP A 14 10.51 12.48 -16.10
CA ASP A 14 10.51 13.37 -17.25
C ASP A 14 9.16 14.09 -17.39
N LEU A 15 8.06 13.37 -17.17
CA LEU A 15 6.71 13.88 -17.33
C LEU A 15 6.37 15.01 -16.37
N ASP A 16 6.67 14.88 -15.08
CA ASP A 16 6.33 15.91 -14.09
C ASP A 16 6.96 17.26 -14.47
N ARG A 17 8.24 17.23 -14.90
CA ARG A 17 8.94 18.41 -15.42
C ARG A 17 8.29 18.97 -16.69
N TYR A 18 7.85 18.09 -17.58
CA TYR A 18 7.17 18.52 -18.81
C TYR A 18 5.79 19.10 -18.54
N VAL A 19 5.04 18.55 -17.58
CA VAL A 19 3.73 19.04 -17.18
C VAL A 19 3.84 20.41 -16.57
N GLU A 20 4.79 20.64 -15.66
CA GLU A 20 5.05 21.95 -15.05
C GLU A 20 5.31 23.02 -16.12
N GLN A 21 6.25 22.77 -17.04
CA GLN A 21 6.55 23.69 -18.15
C GLN A 21 5.37 23.87 -19.11
N ALA A 22 4.58 22.82 -19.34
CA ALA A 22 3.45 22.84 -20.26
C ALA A 22 2.27 23.64 -19.69
N LEU A 23 2.06 23.60 -18.37
CA LEU A 23 1.07 24.41 -17.66
C LEU A 23 1.39 25.90 -17.79
N GLU A 24 2.64 26.29 -17.54
CA GLU A 24 3.10 27.68 -17.70
C GLU A 24 2.90 28.21 -19.13
N GLN A 25 3.09 27.35 -20.11
CA GLN A 25 3.02 27.70 -21.54
C GLN A 25 1.64 27.48 -22.16
N GLY A 26 0.67 26.94 -21.40
CA GLY A 26 -0.67 26.63 -21.91
C GLY A 26 -0.67 25.65 -23.09
N ARG A 27 0.24 24.67 -23.11
CA ARG A 27 0.37 23.67 -24.20
C ARG A 27 0.19 22.24 -23.69
N PRO A 28 -0.11 21.25 -24.54
CA PRO A 28 -0.11 19.84 -24.14
C PRO A 28 1.28 19.22 -24.17
N VAL A 29 1.51 18.23 -23.30
CA VAL A 29 2.67 17.32 -23.35
C VAL A 29 2.37 16.18 -24.32
N LYS A 30 3.29 15.89 -25.24
CA LYS A 30 3.17 14.77 -26.18
C LYS A 30 4.24 13.73 -25.87
N ILE A 31 3.83 12.52 -25.57
CA ILE A 31 4.67 11.37 -25.24
C ILE A 31 4.55 10.34 -26.35
N GLY A 32 5.68 9.86 -26.85
CA GLY A 32 5.70 8.87 -27.93
C GLY A 32 5.80 9.49 -29.33
N TRP A 33 6.31 10.73 -29.42
CA TRP A 33 6.72 11.37 -30.66
C TRP A 33 8.12 11.94 -30.54
N GLY A 34 8.92 11.83 -31.60
CA GLY A 34 10.20 12.51 -31.73
C GLY A 34 10.04 13.99 -32.06
N ARG A 35 11.15 14.73 -32.05
CA ARG A 35 11.16 16.19 -32.32
C ARG A 35 10.69 16.53 -33.75
N ALA A 36 10.87 15.61 -34.69
CA ALA A 36 10.42 15.77 -36.07
C ALA A 36 8.96 15.33 -36.27
N GLY A 37 8.27 14.90 -35.21
CA GLY A 37 6.92 14.34 -35.27
C GLY A 37 6.86 12.86 -35.64
N ASP A 38 8.01 12.19 -35.74
CA ASP A 38 8.10 10.74 -35.96
C ASP A 38 7.49 9.98 -34.77
N GLU A 39 6.64 9.00 -35.06
CA GLU A 39 6.00 8.18 -34.04
C GLU A 39 7.01 7.27 -33.35
N ARG A 40 6.99 7.27 -32.01
CA ARG A 40 7.82 6.45 -31.13
C ARG A 40 6.96 5.89 -30.00
N PRO A 41 6.02 4.99 -30.33
CA PRO A 41 5.08 4.47 -29.36
C PRO A 41 5.79 3.93 -28.12
N LYS A 42 5.20 4.19 -26.97
CA LYS A 42 5.55 3.57 -25.70
C LYS A 42 5.08 2.11 -25.67
N ASP A 43 5.79 1.28 -24.91
CA ASP A 43 5.61 -0.17 -24.93
C ASP A 43 5.93 -0.77 -23.57
N GLY A 44 4.87 -1.11 -22.83
CA GLY A 44 4.90 -1.81 -21.56
C GLY A 44 5.17 -0.94 -20.33
N GLU A 45 5.52 0.35 -20.46
CA GLU A 45 5.64 1.23 -19.29
C GLU A 45 4.33 1.26 -18.47
N PHE A 46 4.43 1.21 -17.14
CA PHE A 46 3.33 0.98 -16.20
C PHE A 46 3.50 1.83 -14.93
N GLY A 47 2.41 2.11 -14.21
CA GLY A 47 2.42 3.07 -13.10
C GLY A 47 2.76 4.49 -13.56
N VAL A 48 2.41 4.83 -14.81
CA VAL A 48 2.84 6.07 -15.47
C VAL A 48 1.70 7.05 -15.73
N MET A 49 2.05 8.33 -15.89
CA MET A 49 1.09 9.43 -16.10
C MET A 49 0.07 9.54 -14.96
N THR A 50 0.49 9.20 -13.75
CA THR A 50 -0.33 9.26 -12.55
C THR A 50 -0.33 10.66 -11.96
N HIS A 51 -1.34 10.96 -11.14
CA HIS A 51 -1.44 12.21 -10.36
C HIS A 51 -1.40 13.49 -11.19
N LEU A 52 -1.94 13.45 -12.42
CA LEU A 52 -1.96 14.64 -13.28
C LEU A 52 -2.74 15.79 -12.59
N PRO A 53 -2.13 16.97 -12.44
CA PRO A 53 -2.75 18.11 -11.78
C PRO A 53 -3.79 18.78 -12.68
N GLU A 54 -4.60 19.65 -12.08
CA GLU A 54 -5.56 20.49 -12.81
C GLU A 54 -4.91 21.25 -13.97
N GLY A 55 -5.57 21.21 -15.14
CA GLY A 55 -5.12 21.90 -16.35
C GLY A 55 -4.03 21.17 -17.14
N ALA A 56 -3.41 20.11 -16.59
CA ALA A 56 -2.44 19.31 -17.32
C ALA A 56 -3.11 18.64 -18.53
N ARG A 57 -2.43 18.61 -19.68
CA ARG A 57 -2.93 17.94 -20.89
C ARG A 57 -1.84 17.06 -21.45
N VAL A 58 -2.03 15.75 -21.36
CA VAL A 58 -1.04 14.74 -21.78
C VAL A 58 -1.65 13.90 -22.90
N LEU A 59 -0.95 13.84 -24.03
CA LEU A 59 -1.25 12.94 -25.13
C LEU A 59 -0.12 11.90 -25.21
N CYS A 60 -0.45 10.62 -25.12
CA CYS A 60 0.51 9.52 -25.20
C CYS A 60 0.17 8.59 -26.37
N LEU A 61 1.18 8.15 -27.10
CA LEU A 61 1.08 7.08 -28.11
C LEU A 61 1.79 5.84 -27.60
N GLY A 62 1.11 4.69 -27.59
CA GLY A 62 1.72 3.43 -27.17
C GLY A 62 0.75 2.42 -26.56
N SER A 63 1.26 1.22 -26.33
CA SER A 63 0.63 0.16 -25.54
C SER A 63 1.30 0.17 -24.16
N LEU A 64 0.53 0.45 -23.11
CA LEU A 64 1.07 0.64 -21.77
C LEU A 64 0.60 -0.47 -20.84
N GLY A 65 1.35 -0.70 -19.76
CA GLY A 65 1.01 -1.68 -18.75
C GLY A 65 -0.01 -1.17 -17.74
N ASP A 66 0.07 -1.71 -16.53
CA ASP A 66 -0.92 -1.48 -15.47
C ASP A 66 -0.82 -0.08 -14.84
N CYS A 67 -1.86 0.34 -14.13
CA CYS A 67 -1.91 1.56 -13.31
C CYS A 67 -1.62 2.86 -14.08
N VAL A 68 -1.95 2.91 -15.37
CA VAL A 68 -1.80 4.12 -16.21
C VAL A 68 -2.83 5.17 -15.82
N GLY A 69 -2.44 6.43 -15.67
CA GLY A 69 -3.38 7.53 -15.41
C GLY A 69 -4.02 7.49 -14.01
N ALA A 70 -3.49 6.68 -13.09
CA ALA A 70 -4.03 6.53 -11.75
C ALA A 70 -3.96 7.85 -10.96
N ALA A 71 -4.90 8.02 -10.03
CA ALA A 71 -5.00 9.16 -9.12
C ALA A 71 -5.03 10.53 -9.82
N ASN A 72 -5.65 10.64 -11.00
CA ASN A 72 -5.77 11.93 -11.70
C ASN A 72 -6.52 12.97 -10.83
N ARG A 73 -5.94 14.17 -10.70
CA ARG A 73 -6.39 15.27 -9.82
C ARG A 73 -6.87 16.50 -10.61
N GLY A 74 -7.26 16.31 -11.87
CA GLY A 74 -7.83 17.37 -12.71
C GLY A 74 -7.20 17.51 -14.09
N GLY A 75 -6.23 16.67 -14.43
CA GLY A 75 -5.60 16.63 -15.73
C GLY A 75 -6.46 15.95 -16.80
N THR A 76 -6.09 16.17 -18.06
CA THR A 76 -6.61 15.45 -19.22
C THR A 76 -5.54 14.52 -19.77
N LEU A 77 -5.79 13.21 -19.73
CA LEU A 77 -4.95 12.18 -20.36
C LEU A 77 -5.66 11.65 -21.61
N THR A 78 -4.95 11.58 -22.73
CA THR A 78 -5.38 10.88 -23.94
C THR A 78 -4.33 9.86 -24.34
N LEU A 79 -4.69 8.58 -24.33
CA LEU A 79 -3.84 7.47 -24.74
C LEU A 79 -4.31 6.95 -26.10
N ARG A 80 -3.47 7.14 -27.11
CA ARG A 80 -3.59 6.52 -28.43
C ARG A 80 -2.98 5.13 -28.39
N GLY A 81 -3.80 4.18 -27.96
CA GLY A 81 -3.41 2.79 -27.78
C GLY A 81 -4.22 2.15 -26.68
N ASP A 82 -3.63 1.13 -26.06
CA ASP A 82 -4.22 0.27 -25.05
C ASP A 82 -3.45 0.38 -23.72
N ALA A 83 -4.10 -0.04 -22.63
CA ALA A 83 -3.52 -0.04 -21.29
C ALA A 83 -3.80 -1.36 -20.57
N GLY A 84 -2.96 -1.70 -19.60
CA GLY A 84 -3.16 -2.84 -18.71
C GLY A 84 -4.25 -2.60 -17.66
N SER A 85 -4.16 -3.35 -16.57
CA SER A 85 -5.12 -3.28 -15.47
C SER A 85 -5.05 -1.95 -14.73
N MET A 86 -6.11 -1.59 -14.01
CA MET A 86 -6.15 -0.41 -13.14
C MET A 86 -5.92 0.94 -13.85
N LEU A 87 -6.24 1.05 -15.14
CA LEU A 87 -6.29 2.35 -15.82
C LEU A 87 -7.18 3.32 -15.04
N GLY A 88 -6.65 4.49 -14.69
CA GLY A 88 -7.41 5.52 -13.99
C GLY A 88 -7.90 5.07 -12.61
N ALA A 89 -7.23 4.12 -11.96
CA ALA A 89 -7.53 3.79 -10.58
C ALA A 89 -7.44 5.03 -9.68
N PHE A 90 -8.32 5.17 -8.69
CA PHE A 90 -8.38 6.29 -7.75
C PHE A 90 -8.55 7.67 -8.38
N HIS A 91 -9.08 7.74 -9.61
CA HIS A 91 -9.34 9.02 -10.28
C HIS A 91 -10.23 9.92 -9.42
N HIS A 92 -9.77 11.14 -9.15
CA HIS A 92 -10.45 12.11 -8.28
C HIS A 92 -11.18 13.15 -9.11
N SER A 93 -10.55 13.68 -10.16
CA SER A 93 -11.11 14.66 -11.08
C SER A 93 -10.32 14.69 -12.39
N GLY A 94 -10.83 15.40 -13.40
CA GLY A 94 -10.23 15.46 -14.73
C GLY A 94 -10.82 14.46 -15.71
N LYS A 95 -10.09 14.15 -16.79
CA LYS A 95 -10.56 13.30 -17.88
C LYS A 95 -9.46 12.36 -18.39
N THR A 96 -9.80 11.10 -18.61
CA THR A 96 -8.91 10.10 -19.24
C THR A 96 -9.61 9.48 -20.43
N VAL A 97 -8.97 9.46 -21.60
CA VAL A 97 -9.49 8.84 -22.83
C VAL A 97 -8.49 7.83 -23.34
N VAL A 98 -8.96 6.60 -23.63
CA VAL A 98 -8.14 5.53 -24.22
C VAL A 98 -8.80 5.06 -25.52
N GLU A 99 -8.04 5.07 -26.61
CA GLU A 99 -8.57 4.78 -27.96
C GLU A 99 -8.79 3.29 -28.24
N LYS A 100 -8.18 2.39 -27.47
CA LYS A 100 -8.33 0.93 -27.62
C LYS A 100 -8.80 0.28 -26.31
N ASP A 101 -8.46 -1.01 -26.15
CA ASP A 101 -8.86 -1.87 -25.04
C ASP A 101 -8.05 -1.56 -23.77
N VAL A 102 -8.63 -1.94 -22.64
CA VAL A 102 -8.06 -1.77 -21.30
C VAL A 102 -8.19 -3.08 -20.54
N GLY A 103 -7.22 -3.39 -19.68
CA GLY A 103 -7.23 -4.57 -18.82
C GLY A 103 -8.29 -4.51 -17.71
N ASP A 104 -8.04 -5.31 -16.66
CA ASP A 104 -8.96 -5.48 -15.55
C ASP A 104 -9.01 -4.23 -14.65
N LYS A 105 -10.06 -4.10 -13.84
CA LYS A 105 -10.19 -3.09 -12.79
C LYS A 105 -10.03 -1.64 -13.29
N ALA A 106 -10.40 -1.34 -14.53
CA ALA A 106 -10.43 0.02 -15.05
C ALA A 106 -11.29 0.92 -14.14
N GLY A 107 -10.75 2.06 -13.68
CA GLY A 107 -11.43 2.94 -12.74
C GLY A 107 -11.57 2.38 -11.31
N PHE A 108 -10.72 1.44 -10.89
CA PHE A 108 -10.71 0.91 -9.51
C PHE A 108 -10.69 2.01 -8.46
N GLY A 109 -11.65 2.02 -7.53
CA GLY A 109 -11.70 3.01 -6.46
C GLY A 109 -11.88 4.46 -6.94
N MET A 110 -12.38 4.67 -8.16
CA MET A 110 -12.62 6.00 -8.72
C MET A 110 -13.61 6.80 -7.85
N LYS A 111 -13.22 8.03 -7.48
CA LYS A 111 -13.99 8.95 -6.65
C LYS A 111 -14.67 10.05 -7.48
N GLY A 112 -14.12 10.39 -8.65
CA GLY A 112 -14.64 11.44 -9.51
C GLY A 112 -13.88 11.58 -10.85
N GLY A 113 -14.34 12.52 -11.68
CA GLY A 113 -13.84 12.71 -13.05
C GLY A 113 -14.50 11.81 -14.09
N GLU A 114 -13.92 11.75 -15.29
CA GLU A 114 -14.43 11.00 -16.43
C GLU A 114 -13.36 10.08 -17.03
N ILE A 115 -13.67 8.80 -17.22
CA ILE A 115 -12.84 7.87 -17.99
C ILE A 115 -13.65 7.40 -19.20
N SER A 116 -13.09 7.49 -20.41
CA SER A 116 -13.72 7.05 -21.66
C SER A 116 -12.81 6.07 -22.40
N ILE A 117 -13.29 4.86 -22.60
CA ILE A 117 -12.58 3.75 -23.23
C ILE A 117 -13.30 3.44 -24.54
N HIS A 118 -12.61 3.62 -25.66
CA HIS A 118 -13.18 3.38 -26.99
C HIS A 118 -13.20 1.91 -27.39
N GLY A 119 -12.33 1.08 -26.77
CA GLY A 119 -12.35 -0.36 -26.88
C GLY A 119 -13.20 -1.03 -25.78
N SER A 120 -12.84 -2.27 -25.47
CA SER A 120 -13.42 -3.10 -24.42
C SER A 120 -12.57 -3.05 -23.14
N THR A 121 -13.15 -3.46 -22.02
CA THR A 121 -12.45 -3.64 -20.74
C THR A 121 -12.40 -5.11 -20.34
N GLY A 122 -11.40 -5.46 -19.54
CA GLY A 122 -11.33 -6.75 -18.83
C GLY A 122 -12.37 -6.88 -17.71
N ASP A 123 -12.03 -7.65 -16.70
CA ASP A 123 -12.89 -7.93 -15.54
C ASP A 123 -12.89 -6.79 -14.54
N GLU A 124 -13.95 -6.69 -13.75
CA GLU A 124 -14.08 -5.76 -12.61
C GLU A 124 -13.94 -4.25 -12.92
N PRO A 125 -14.32 -3.72 -14.11
CA PRO A 125 -14.30 -2.28 -14.33
C PRO A 125 -15.24 -1.56 -13.36
N GLY A 126 -14.79 -0.46 -12.79
CA GLY A 126 -15.49 0.29 -11.75
C GLY A 126 -15.51 -0.38 -10.38
N TYR A 127 -14.63 -1.35 -10.11
CA TYR A 127 -14.56 -2.00 -8.80
C TYR A 127 -14.33 -0.99 -7.67
N SER A 128 -15.23 -0.97 -6.68
CA SER A 128 -15.23 -0.05 -5.54
C SER A 128 -15.32 1.44 -5.92
N MET A 129 -15.88 1.76 -7.09
CA MET A 129 -16.14 3.14 -7.51
C MET A 129 -17.14 3.83 -6.57
N THR A 130 -16.82 5.03 -6.11
CA THR A 130 -17.67 5.83 -5.21
C THR A 130 -18.21 7.09 -5.89
N GLY A 131 -17.68 7.47 -7.06
CA GLY A 131 -18.13 8.62 -7.83
C GLY A 131 -17.47 8.72 -9.20
N GLY A 132 -17.89 9.68 -10.02
CA GLY A 132 -17.38 9.90 -11.37
C GLY A 132 -18.15 9.15 -12.47
N ILE A 133 -17.61 9.15 -13.68
CA ILE A 133 -18.20 8.52 -14.86
C ILE A 133 -17.17 7.63 -15.57
N LEU A 134 -17.53 6.36 -15.79
CA LEU A 134 -16.77 5.42 -16.62
C LEU A 134 -17.59 5.05 -17.86
N LEU A 135 -17.10 5.37 -19.04
CA LEU A 135 -17.72 5.04 -20.32
C LEU A 135 -16.87 3.99 -21.04
N VAL A 136 -17.48 2.86 -21.42
CA VAL A 136 -16.88 1.79 -22.22
C VAL A 136 -17.68 1.64 -23.51
N ARG A 137 -17.05 1.89 -24.66
CA ARG A 137 -17.72 1.77 -25.97
C ARG A 137 -17.81 0.31 -26.44
N GLY A 138 -16.87 -0.53 -26.05
CA GLY A 138 -16.85 -1.96 -26.36
C GLY A 138 -17.59 -2.80 -25.32
N HIS A 139 -17.08 -4.00 -25.11
CA HIS A 139 -17.59 -4.96 -24.13
C HIS A 139 -16.93 -4.76 -22.76
N SER A 140 -17.57 -5.28 -21.72
CA SER A 140 -17.00 -5.39 -20.38
C SER A 140 -16.93 -6.86 -19.97
N GLY A 141 -15.87 -7.25 -19.27
CA GLY A 141 -15.74 -8.56 -18.63
C GLY A 141 -16.69 -8.75 -17.45
N ASP A 142 -16.34 -9.71 -16.59
CA ASP A 142 -17.13 -10.12 -15.43
C ASP A 142 -17.10 -9.05 -14.33
N ARG A 143 -18.09 -9.08 -13.44
CA ARG A 143 -18.15 -8.27 -12.19
C ARG A 143 -18.02 -6.75 -12.42
N LEU A 144 -18.54 -6.26 -13.54
CA LEU A 144 -18.71 -4.82 -13.82
C LEU A 144 -19.37 -4.11 -12.63
N GLY A 145 -18.76 -3.04 -12.12
CA GLY A 145 -19.31 -2.25 -11.01
C GLY A 145 -19.36 -2.99 -9.67
N CYS A 146 -18.55 -4.04 -9.49
CA CYS A 146 -18.44 -4.76 -8.22
C CYS A 146 -18.17 -3.79 -7.06
N GLY A 147 -18.89 -3.92 -5.94
CA GLY A 147 -18.69 -3.09 -4.75
C GLY A 147 -18.86 -1.58 -4.95
N MET A 148 -19.46 -1.13 -6.06
CA MET A 148 -19.69 0.28 -6.35
C MET A 148 -20.67 0.89 -5.33
N SER A 149 -20.34 2.06 -4.80
CA SER A 149 -21.20 2.81 -3.87
C SER A 149 -21.67 4.16 -4.41
N GLY A 150 -21.18 4.57 -5.57
CA GLY A 150 -21.60 5.79 -6.25
C GLY A 150 -20.95 5.96 -7.62
N GLY A 151 -21.40 6.96 -8.39
CA GLY A 151 -20.95 7.22 -9.75
C GLY A 151 -21.87 6.66 -10.83
N SER A 152 -21.40 6.65 -12.08
CA SER A 152 -22.13 6.09 -13.21
C SER A 152 -21.20 5.34 -14.15
N ILE A 153 -21.57 4.12 -14.52
CA ILE A 153 -20.86 3.35 -15.54
C ILE A 153 -21.78 3.19 -16.75
N VAL A 154 -21.27 3.44 -17.95
CA VAL A 154 -22.01 3.29 -19.22
C VAL A 154 -21.23 2.34 -20.11
N VAL A 155 -21.84 1.22 -20.49
CA VAL A 155 -21.27 0.23 -21.40
C VAL A 155 -22.15 0.15 -22.65
N MET A 156 -21.56 0.41 -23.82
CA MET A 156 -22.29 0.38 -25.09
C MET A 156 -22.40 -1.04 -25.67
N GLY A 157 -21.55 -1.97 -25.23
CA GLY A 157 -21.59 -3.39 -25.61
C GLY A 157 -22.21 -4.29 -24.54
N SER A 158 -21.99 -5.60 -24.72
CA SER A 158 -22.36 -6.64 -23.74
C SER A 158 -21.43 -6.69 -22.53
N VAL A 159 -21.96 -7.21 -21.42
CA VAL A 159 -21.25 -7.36 -20.13
C VAL A 159 -21.13 -8.84 -19.73
N GLY A 160 -20.12 -9.17 -18.93
CA GLY A 160 -19.91 -10.50 -18.36
C GLY A 160 -20.82 -10.82 -17.18
N SER A 161 -20.44 -11.86 -16.45
CA SER A 161 -21.18 -12.45 -15.33
C SER A 161 -21.18 -11.54 -14.09
N GLU A 162 -22.20 -11.69 -13.24
CA GLU A 162 -22.31 -11.01 -11.93
C GLU A 162 -22.19 -9.46 -11.98
N PRO A 163 -22.82 -8.77 -12.93
CA PRO A 163 -22.72 -7.32 -13.02
C PRO A 163 -23.38 -6.66 -11.80
N GLY A 164 -22.67 -5.75 -11.16
CA GLY A 164 -23.13 -5.02 -9.97
C GLY A 164 -22.98 -5.78 -8.65
N ILE A 165 -22.27 -6.91 -8.60
CA ILE A 165 -22.15 -7.70 -7.37
C ILE A 165 -21.66 -6.84 -6.18
N GLY A 166 -22.44 -6.84 -5.10
CA GLY A 166 -22.13 -6.07 -3.89
C GLY A 166 -22.24 -4.55 -4.04
N MET A 167 -22.83 -4.04 -5.12
CA MET A 167 -23.04 -2.59 -5.26
C MET A 167 -24.09 -2.09 -4.26
N THR A 168 -23.80 -0.94 -3.66
CA THR A 168 -24.63 -0.29 -2.64
C THR A 168 -25.14 1.09 -3.07
N GLY A 169 -24.64 1.60 -4.19
CA GLY A 169 -25.01 2.89 -4.75
C GLY A 169 -24.47 3.07 -6.17
N GLY A 170 -24.88 4.16 -6.82
CA GLY A 170 -24.56 4.42 -8.22
C GLY A 170 -25.51 3.73 -9.20
N ARG A 171 -25.14 3.76 -10.49
CA ARG A 171 -25.92 3.17 -11.59
C ARG A 171 -25.01 2.65 -12.70
N VAL A 172 -25.39 1.52 -13.29
CA VAL A 172 -24.70 0.93 -14.44
C VAL A 172 -25.67 0.85 -15.61
N ILE A 173 -25.34 1.47 -16.73
CA ILE A 173 -26.15 1.52 -17.95
C ILE A 173 -25.50 0.61 -19.01
N ILE A 174 -26.27 -0.29 -19.58
CA ILE A 174 -25.79 -1.32 -20.51
C ILE A 174 -26.66 -1.29 -21.76
N SER A 175 -26.05 -1.03 -22.93
CA SER A 175 -26.76 -1.04 -24.22
C SER A 175 -26.70 -2.39 -24.96
N GLY A 176 -25.89 -3.34 -24.48
CA GLY A 176 -25.78 -4.68 -25.04
C GLY A 176 -26.46 -5.76 -24.20
N SER A 177 -26.00 -7.00 -24.35
CA SER A 177 -26.51 -8.13 -23.56
C SER A 177 -26.00 -8.08 -22.12
N CYS A 178 -26.91 -8.29 -21.17
CA CYS A 178 -26.60 -8.39 -19.74
C CYS A 178 -27.12 -9.74 -19.20
N PRO A 179 -26.27 -10.58 -18.61
CA PRO A 179 -26.72 -11.73 -17.82
C PRO A 179 -27.62 -11.31 -16.65
N PRO A 180 -28.37 -12.25 -16.05
CA PRO A 180 -29.12 -11.97 -14.84
C PRO A 180 -28.20 -11.40 -13.75
N PRO A 181 -28.55 -10.25 -13.14
CA PRO A 181 -27.74 -9.66 -12.10
C PRO A 181 -27.76 -10.53 -10.82
N PRO A 182 -26.74 -10.41 -9.97
CA PRO A 182 -26.68 -11.11 -8.69
C PRO A 182 -27.67 -10.53 -7.67
N ASP A 183 -27.80 -11.21 -6.53
CA ASP A 183 -28.65 -10.76 -5.44
C ASP A 183 -28.27 -9.35 -4.96
N GLY A 184 -29.28 -8.51 -4.67
CA GLY A 184 -29.12 -7.13 -4.24
C GLY A 184 -28.98 -6.11 -5.38
N VAL A 185 -29.10 -6.55 -6.63
CA VAL A 185 -29.08 -5.68 -7.82
C VAL A 185 -30.40 -5.80 -8.57
N GLU A 186 -31.09 -4.68 -8.75
CA GLU A 186 -32.26 -4.58 -9.61
C GLU A 186 -31.84 -4.21 -11.04
N MET A 187 -32.44 -4.89 -12.01
CA MET A 187 -32.30 -4.57 -13.43
C MET A 187 -33.63 -4.05 -13.96
N ARG A 188 -33.58 -2.90 -14.62
CA ARG A 188 -34.74 -2.25 -15.25
C ARG A 188 -34.38 -1.66 -16.61
N SER A 189 -35.40 -1.32 -17.40
CA SER A 189 -35.18 -0.50 -18.60
C SER A 189 -34.80 0.94 -18.25
N ILE A 190 -34.03 1.57 -19.12
CA ILE A 190 -33.63 2.97 -19.01
C ILE A 190 -34.84 3.92 -19.12
N LYS A 191 -34.81 5.03 -18.39
CA LYS A 191 -35.82 6.10 -18.46
C LYS A 191 -35.39 7.16 -19.48
N LYS A 192 -36.35 7.81 -20.14
CA LYS A 192 -36.08 8.92 -21.09
C LYS A 192 -35.27 10.07 -20.50
N THR A 193 -35.45 10.33 -19.20
CA THR A 193 -34.69 11.35 -18.47
C THR A 193 -33.22 11.00 -18.37
N GLU A 194 -32.88 9.71 -18.23
CA GLU A 194 -31.51 9.21 -18.14
C GLU A 194 -30.86 9.19 -19.53
N ILE A 195 -31.60 8.82 -20.58
CA ILE A 195 -31.12 8.96 -21.97
C ILE A 195 -30.70 10.41 -22.25
N SER A 196 -31.56 11.37 -21.87
CA SER A 196 -31.28 12.81 -22.05
C SER A 196 -30.12 13.31 -21.17
N GLU A 197 -29.88 12.66 -20.03
CA GLU A 197 -28.77 12.99 -19.15
C GLU A 197 -27.43 12.56 -19.78
N PHE A 198 -27.35 11.31 -20.24
CA PHE A 198 -26.14 10.75 -20.82
C PHE A 198 -25.89 11.18 -22.27
N SER A 199 -26.89 11.70 -23.00
CA SER A 199 -26.69 12.21 -24.36
C SER A 199 -25.62 13.30 -24.42
N LYS A 200 -25.53 14.15 -23.38
CA LYS A 200 -24.49 15.19 -23.28
C LYS A 200 -23.07 14.63 -23.33
N LEU A 201 -22.88 13.42 -22.78
CA LEU A 201 -21.61 12.71 -22.79
C LEU A 201 -21.40 11.93 -24.10
N LEU A 202 -22.46 11.34 -24.64
CA LEU A 202 -22.40 10.39 -25.75
C LEU A 202 -22.48 11.04 -27.14
N ASP A 203 -23.28 12.09 -27.30
CA ASP A 203 -23.50 12.80 -28.57
C ASP A 203 -22.19 13.32 -29.18
N PRO A 204 -21.25 13.94 -28.41
CA PRO A 204 -19.96 14.38 -28.93
C PRO A 204 -19.11 13.23 -29.50
N MET A 205 -19.37 11.99 -29.08
CA MET A 205 -18.67 10.78 -29.53
C MET A 205 -19.43 10.04 -30.64
N GLY A 206 -20.60 10.55 -31.05
CA GLY A 206 -21.48 9.91 -32.02
C GLY A 206 -22.13 8.63 -31.49
N LEU A 207 -22.34 8.55 -30.17
CA LEU A 207 -22.98 7.42 -29.49
C LEU A 207 -24.37 7.83 -29.00
N SER A 208 -25.29 6.88 -28.91
CA SER A 208 -26.65 7.10 -28.40
C SER A 208 -27.15 5.89 -27.63
N LEU A 209 -27.89 6.13 -26.54
CA LEU A 209 -28.61 5.08 -25.82
C LEU A 209 -29.98 4.88 -26.44
N ASN A 210 -30.37 3.62 -26.59
CA ASN A 210 -31.68 3.22 -27.06
C ASN A 210 -32.63 2.97 -25.88
N ASP A 211 -33.94 2.93 -26.16
CA ASP A 211 -34.98 2.68 -25.15
C ASP A 211 -34.93 1.25 -24.56
N ASP A 212 -34.18 0.34 -25.16
CA ASP A 212 -33.94 -1.03 -24.70
C ASP A 212 -32.71 -1.19 -23.81
N ALA A 213 -31.94 -0.12 -23.57
CA ALA A 213 -30.81 -0.16 -22.66
C ALA A 213 -31.26 -0.52 -21.23
N LEU A 214 -30.42 -1.31 -20.57
CA LEU A 214 -30.65 -1.81 -19.22
C LEU A 214 -29.93 -0.92 -18.21
N VAL A 215 -30.54 -0.74 -17.05
CA VAL A 215 -29.96 -0.02 -15.91
C VAL A 215 -29.95 -0.95 -14.72
N LEU A 216 -28.77 -1.11 -14.12
CA LEU A 216 -28.59 -1.79 -12.85
C LEU A 216 -28.50 -0.76 -11.72
N GLU A 217 -29.29 -0.98 -10.68
CA GLU A 217 -29.35 -0.15 -9.46
C GLU A 217 -29.42 -1.04 -8.21
N PRO A 218 -28.86 -0.63 -7.07
CA PRO A 218 -28.92 -1.47 -5.87
C PRO A 218 -30.37 -1.58 -5.42
N THR A 219 -30.80 -2.80 -5.08
CA THR A 219 -32.08 -3.00 -4.41
C THR A 219 -31.99 -2.34 -3.02
N GLY A 220 -32.91 -1.44 -2.70
CA GLY A 220 -32.81 -0.55 -1.52
C GLY A 220 -32.28 -1.21 -0.24
N ALA A 221 -31.30 -0.54 0.37
CA ALA A 221 -30.70 -0.80 1.69
C ALA A 221 -30.44 -2.27 2.05
N VAL A 222 -29.52 -2.93 1.31
CA VAL A 222 -28.63 -3.86 2.01
C VAL A 222 -27.73 -3.01 2.91
N LEU A 223 -28.21 -2.73 4.13
CA LEU A 223 -27.38 -2.33 5.25
C LEU A 223 -26.44 -3.51 5.54
N SER A 224 -25.39 -3.64 4.74
CA SER A 224 -24.19 -4.30 5.21
C SER A 224 -23.43 -3.26 6.02
N THR A 225 -23.94 -2.94 7.21
CA THR A 225 -23.02 -2.65 8.31
C THR A 225 -22.28 -3.95 8.55
N VAL A 226 -21.29 -4.24 7.69
CA VAL A 226 -20.23 -5.16 8.05
C VAL A 226 -19.58 -4.44 9.22
N GLU A 227 -19.98 -4.80 10.44
CA GLU A 227 -19.22 -4.38 11.62
C GLU A 227 -17.77 -4.75 11.31
N GLU A 228 -16.90 -3.74 11.24
CA GLU A 228 -15.49 -3.97 11.01
C GLU A 228 -15.04 -4.98 12.05
N THR A 229 -14.62 -6.15 11.58
CA THR A 229 -14.28 -7.24 12.48
C THR A 229 -13.08 -6.80 13.30
N GLU A 230 -13.28 -6.62 14.60
CA GLU A 230 -12.23 -6.09 15.48
C GLU A 230 -11.00 -7.02 15.44
N VAL A 231 -9.85 -6.43 15.16
CA VAL A 231 -8.55 -7.11 15.22
C VAL A 231 -7.88 -6.75 16.53
N PHE A 232 -7.35 -7.74 17.23
CA PHE A 232 -6.73 -7.51 18.53
C PHE A 232 -5.53 -8.42 18.78
N ILE A 233 -4.80 -8.09 19.84
CA ILE A 233 -3.70 -8.89 20.41
C ILE A 233 -4.21 -9.40 21.76
N SER A 234 -4.20 -10.71 21.94
CA SER A 234 -4.75 -11.37 23.14
C SER A 234 -3.74 -11.47 24.27
N GLU A 235 -2.45 -11.52 23.95
CA GLU A 235 -1.33 -11.61 24.90
C GLU A 235 -0.11 -10.92 24.30
N GLY A 236 0.57 -10.09 25.09
CA GLY A 236 1.78 -9.38 24.69
C GLY A 236 3.03 -10.24 24.84
N PHE A 237 4.11 -9.64 25.32
CA PHE A 237 5.37 -10.32 25.61
C PHE A 237 5.59 -10.62 27.10
N GLU A 238 4.59 -10.43 27.96
CA GLU A 238 4.67 -10.58 29.42
C GLU A 238 5.20 -11.95 29.90
N ASN A 239 5.05 -12.99 29.07
CA ASN A 239 5.52 -14.34 29.38
C ASN A 239 6.90 -14.67 28.80
N ILE A 240 7.64 -13.68 28.31
CA ILE A 240 9.02 -13.82 27.82
C ILE A 240 9.94 -12.99 28.73
N SER A 241 11.04 -13.59 29.16
CA SER A 241 12.09 -12.92 29.93
C SER A 241 13.42 -12.90 29.17
N LEU A 242 14.23 -11.91 29.52
CA LEU A 242 15.61 -11.83 29.07
C LEU A 242 16.50 -12.75 29.92
N TYR A 243 17.52 -13.33 29.27
CA TYR A 243 18.45 -14.26 29.90
C TYR A 243 19.90 -13.90 29.54
N PRO A 244 20.77 -13.72 30.54
CA PRO A 244 22.18 -13.43 30.32
C PRO A 244 22.89 -14.66 29.77
N ASN A 245 23.69 -14.48 28.72
CA ASN A 245 24.58 -15.53 28.22
C ASN A 245 26.06 -15.19 28.40
N GLU A 246 26.36 -13.94 28.74
CA GLU A 246 27.70 -13.41 29.02
C GLU A 246 27.65 -12.74 30.41
N ASP A 247 28.82 -12.43 30.98
CA ASP A 247 28.90 -11.67 32.23
C ASP A 247 28.30 -10.27 32.04
N SER A 248 27.75 -9.70 33.12
CA SER A 248 27.20 -8.36 33.07
C SER A 248 28.29 -7.34 32.73
N LEU A 249 27.91 -6.34 31.96
CA LEU A 249 28.80 -5.24 31.61
C LEU A 249 28.91 -4.23 32.76
N SER A 250 30.07 -3.63 32.91
CA SER A 250 30.24 -2.51 33.85
C SER A 250 29.39 -1.30 33.43
N ASP A 251 29.01 -0.45 34.39
CA ASP A 251 28.19 0.74 34.15
C ASP A 251 28.78 1.70 33.10
N ASN A 252 30.12 1.73 33.00
CA ASN A 252 30.88 2.60 32.12
C ASN A 252 31.14 2.00 30.73
N SER A 253 30.69 0.77 30.48
CA SER A 253 30.90 0.12 29.18
C SER A 253 30.16 0.89 28.08
N PRO A 254 30.79 1.18 26.94
CA PRO A 254 30.10 1.80 25.82
C PRO A 254 29.02 0.85 25.29
N LEU A 255 27.83 1.38 25.03
CA LEU A 255 26.69 0.64 24.50
C LEU A 255 26.23 1.26 23.19
N ASP A 256 26.08 0.43 22.17
CA ASP A 256 25.53 0.80 20.88
C ASP A 256 24.14 0.18 20.71
N HIS A 257 23.14 1.05 20.70
CA HIS A 257 21.72 0.72 20.66
C HIS A 257 21.01 1.44 19.50
N TYR A 258 21.80 1.95 18.55
CA TYR A 258 21.30 2.66 17.40
C TYR A 258 21.13 1.70 16.22
N THR A 259 20.06 1.91 15.45
CA THR A 259 19.81 1.16 14.21
C THR A 259 19.62 2.15 13.08
N LEU A 260 20.44 2.07 12.04
CA LEU A 260 20.29 2.89 10.84
C LEU A 260 19.43 2.15 9.82
N LEU A 261 18.31 2.73 9.45
CA LEU A 261 17.50 2.28 8.32
C LEU A 261 18.01 3.01 7.07
N VAL A 262 18.65 2.29 6.16
CA VAL A 262 19.15 2.83 4.91
C VAL A 262 18.95 1.81 3.80
N GLN A 263 18.62 2.27 2.60
CA GLN A 263 18.48 1.40 1.44
C GLN A 263 19.81 0.70 1.12
N ASP A 264 19.74 -0.55 0.67
CA ASP A 264 20.92 -1.31 0.28
C ASP A 264 21.69 -0.59 -0.85
N GLY A 265 22.99 -0.39 -0.64
CA GLY A 265 23.87 0.34 -1.56
C GLY A 265 23.76 1.87 -1.54
N ALA A 266 23.02 2.48 -0.61
CA ALA A 266 22.96 3.93 -0.46
C ALA A 266 24.02 4.44 0.56
N ASP A 267 24.81 5.44 0.15
CA ASP A 267 25.86 6.06 0.99
C ASP A 267 25.33 7.17 1.93
N SER A 268 24.07 7.57 1.77
CA SER A 268 23.44 8.64 2.56
C SER A 268 21.91 8.53 2.53
N GLY A 269 21.24 9.20 3.49
CA GLY A 269 19.79 9.17 3.66
C GLY A 269 19.33 8.13 4.66
N GLY A 270 18.01 7.92 4.72
CA GLY A 270 17.39 6.96 5.63
C GLY A 270 16.95 7.55 6.98
N ALA A 271 16.73 6.68 7.95
CA ALA A 271 16.20 7.03 9.26
C ALA A 271 17.02 6.39 10.39
N LEU A 272 17.49 7.20 11.33
CA LEU A 272 18.23 6.73 12.50
C LEU A 272 17.27 6.44 13.65
N LEU A 273 17.23 5.17 14.07
CA LEU A 273 16.54 4.74 15.27
C LEU A 273 17.49 4.83 16.46
N LYS A 274 17.22 5.74 17.39
CA LYS A 274 17.97 5.84 18.65
C LYS A 274 17.66 4.71 19.62
N ILE A 275 16.46 4.17 19.48
CA ILE A 275 15.93 2.97 20.12
C ILE A 275 15.14 2.23 19.04
N PRO A 276 15.00 0.89 19.09
CA PRO A 276 14.37 0.11 18.03
C PRO A 276 12.83 0.22 18.06
N TRP A 277 12.33 1.46 18.04
CA TRP A 277 10.92 1.81 18.13
C TRP A 277 10.58 2.87 17.09
N ILE A 278 9.48 2.65 16.36
CA ILE A 278 8.90 3.62 15.44
C ILE A 278 7.45 3.85 15.84
N MET A 279 7.06 5.11 15.97
CA MET A 279 5.71 5.47 16.37
C MET A 279 4.83 5.74 15.16
N THR A 280 3.56 5.34 15.22
CA THR A 280 2.55 5.74 14.24
C THR A 280 1.77 6.95 14.76
N CYS A 281 1.55 7.94 13.90
CA CYS A 281 0.71 9.10 14.19
C CYS A 281 0.18 9.75 12.91
N GLU A 282 -0.67 10.77 13.05
CA GLU A 282 -1.21 11.50 11.90
C GLU A 282 -0.14 12.34 11.18
N THR A 283 0.60 13.15 11.94
CA THR A 283 1.65 14.06 11.47
C THR A 283 2.64 14.35 12.58
N THR A 284 3.90 14.54 12.22
CA THR A 284 4.95 15.08 13.11
C THR A 284 5.14 16.58 12.92
N MET A 285 4.85 17.10 11.72
CA MET A 285 5.01 18.52 11.41
C MET A 285 3.96 19.37 12.11
N GLY A 286 4.41 20.44 12.79
CA GLY A 286 3.54 21.39 13.48
C GLY A 286 2.94 20.86 14.80
N SER A 287 3.32 19.66 15.24
CA SER A 287 2.85 19.08 16.49
C SER A 287 3.79 19.43 17.65
N GLU A 288 3.27 20.06 18.71
CA GLU A 288 4.06 20.38 19.92
C GLU A 288 4.64 19.12 20.58
N LYS A 289 3.99 17.96 20.43
CA LYS A 289 4.46 16.67 20.97
C LYS A 289 5.78 16.21 20.36
N TRP A 290 6.05 16.62 19.11
CA TRP A 290 7.25 16.26 18.36
C TRP A 290 8.36 17.31 18.44
N LYS A 291 8.15 18.38 19.20
CA LYS A 291 9.12 19.46 19.34
C LYS A 291 10.36 18.99 20.08
N GLY A 292 11.51 19.06 19.40
CA GLY A 292 12.79 18.60 19.95
C GLY A 292 12.97 17.08 19.96
N VAL A 293 12.00 16.32 19.44
CA VAL A 293 12.11 14.87 19.25
C VAL A 293 12.58 14.61 17.83
N ASP A 294 13.71 13.94 17.67
CA ASP A 294 14.29 13.60 16.35
C ASP A 294 14.12 12.12 15.97
N SER A 295 13.46 11.31 16.81
CA SER A 295 13.10 9.94 16.44
C SER A 295 12.14 9.92 15.24
N PRO A 296 12.31 8.98 14.29
CA PRO A 296 11.44 8.87 13.14
C PRO A 296 10.05 8.30 13.52
N ALA A 297 9.06 8.64 12.70
CA ALA A 297 7.68 8.18 12.84
C ALA A 297 7.16 7.62 11.51
N ILE A 298 6.12 6.78 11.58
CA ILE A 298 5.25 6.48 10.45
C ILE A 298 4.07 7.46 10.52
N VAL A 299 3.92 8.32 9.52
CA VAL A 299 2.90 9.39 9.46
C VAL A 299 1.91 9.16 8.32
N ARG A 300 0.70 9.70 8.43
CA ARG A 300 -0.32 9.62 7.35
C ARG A 300 -0.30 10.82 6.41
N THR A 301 0.10 11.99 6.91
CA THR A 301 0.10 13.24 6.14
C THR A 301 1.49 13.89 6.12
N LYS A 302 1.64 15.07 6.73
CA LYS A 302 2.89 15.84 6.66
C LYS A 302 4.00 15.16 7.45
N SER A 303 5.12 14.92 6.79
CA SER A 303 6.31 14.24 7.29
C SER A 303 7.49 15.19 7.43
N ARG A 304 8.39 14.91 8.38
CA ARG A 304 9.78 15.40 8.34
C ARG A 304 10.61 14.49 7.43
N GLU A 305 11.80 14.96 7.03
CA GLU A 305 12.70 14.21 6.13
C GLU A 305 13.12 12.83 6.68
N ASN A 306 13.10 12.63 8.00
CA ASN A 306 13.45 11.36 8.64
C ASN A 306 12.24 10.46 8.92
N ASP A 307 11.00 10.90 8.65
CA ASP A 307 9.80 10.11 8.86
C ASP A 307 9.52 9.18 7.66
N LEU A 308 8.66 8.19 7.85
CA LEU A 308 8.12 7.31 6.82
C LEU A 308 6.64 7.66 6.58
N LEU A 309 6.20 7.70 5.32
CA LEU A 309 4.80 7.97 4.98
C LEU A 309 4.02 6.67 4.82
N LEU A 310 2.97 6.48 5.62
CA LEU A 310 2.00 5.39 5.45
C LEU A 310 1.11 5.70 4.25
N VAL A 311 1.10 4.80 3.27
CA VAL A 311 0.27 4.94 2.07
C VAL A 311 -0.67 3.75 1.95
N GLY A 312 -1.94 3.98 2.28
CA GLY A 312 -3.04 3.04 2.07
C GLY A 312 -4.02 3.55 1.02
N LYS A 313 -5.24 3.00 1.04
CA LYS A 313 -6.31 3.35 0.08
C LYS A 313 -6.73 4.81 0.16
N ASN A 314 -6.68 5.39 1.36
CA ASN A 314 -7.12 6.76 1.59
C ASN A 314 -6.04 7.77 1.19
N GLU A 315 -4.79 7.45 1.48
CA GLU A 315 -3.65 8.34 1.30
C GLU A 315 -3.11 8.32 -0.14
N PHE A 316 -3.29 7.24 -0.92
CA PHE A 316 -2.63 7.07 -2.22
C PHE A 316 -2.73 8.28 -3.17
N CYS A 317 -3.91 8.90 -3.30
CA CYS A 317 -4.13 10.02 -4.22
C CYS A 317 -3.42 11.32 -3.81
N ASP A 318 -3.25 11.55 -2.51
CA ASP A 318 -2.65 12.77 -1.97
C ASP A 318 -1.20 12.53 -1.50
N ALA A 319 -0.73 11.28 -1.51
CA ALA A 319 0.61 10.90 -1.08
C ALA A 319 1.70 11.70 -1.81
N ILE A 320 1.49 12.05 -3.08
CA ILE A 320 2.48 12.84 -3.85
C ILE A 320 2.79 14.22 -3.25
N ASP A 321 1.89 14.76 -2.42
CA ASP A 321 2.11 16.04 -1.73
C ASP A 321 3.09 15.91 -0.56
N HIS A 322 3.47 14.67 -0.19
CA HIS A 322 4.25 14.35 1.01
C HIS A 322 5.47 13.46 0.74
N VAL A 323 5.42 12.56 -0.25
CA VAL A 323 6.51 11.60 -0.57
C VAL A 323 7.85 12.25 -0.93
N GLY A 324 7.85 13.52 -1.34
CA GLY A 324 9.08 14.27 -1.61
C GLY A 324 9.84 14.72 -0.36
N ASN A 325 9.21 14.65 0.83
CA ASN A 325 9.74 15.14 2.10
C ASN A 325 9.67 14.06 3.20
N CYS A 326 10.07 12.83 2.87
CA CYS A 326 10.17 11.72 3.81
C CYS A 326 11.39 10.84 3.49
N SER A 327 11.77 9.98 4.45
CA SER A 327 12.85 9.00 4.28
C SER A 327 12.41 7.76 3.51
N GLY A 328 11.11 7.59 3.30
CA GLY A 328 10.53 6.41 2.71
C GLY A 328 9.01 6.33 2.86
N ILE A 329 8.44 5.25 2.34
CA ILE A 329 7.02 4.91 2.46
C ILE A 329 6.82 3.53 3.10
N VAL A 330 5.70 3.39 3.79
CA VAL A 330 5.13 2.11 4.22
C VAL A 330 3.85 1.92 3.43
N PHE A 331 3.88 1.07 2.39
CA PHE A 331 2.73 0.82 1.53
C PHE A 331 1.86 -0.30 2.11
N ASP A 332 0.61 0.03 2.46
CA ASP A 332 -0.30 -0.90 3.13
C ASP A 332 -1.08 -1.75 2.14
N ILE A 333 -0.64 -2.99 1.93
CA ILE A 333 -1.30 -3.92 1.01
C ILE A 333 -2.58 -4.51 1.61
N THR A 334 -2.88 -4.28 2.89
CA THR A 334 -4.11 -4.78 3.54
C THR A 334 -5.35 -3.98 3.12
N ASP A 335 -5.14 -2.73 2.70
CA ASP A 335 -6.18 -1.84 2.16
C ASP A 335 -6.60 -2.18 0.72
N PHE A 336 -5.88 -3.10 0.07
CA PHE A 336 -6.06 -3.45 -1.34
C PHE A 336 -6.24 -4.97 -1.55
N PRO A 337 -7.29 -5.59 -0.98
CA PRO A 337 -7.55 -7.01 -1.18
C PRO A 337 -7.80 -7.31 -2.66
N GLY A 338 -7.26 -8.43 -3.14
CA GLY A 338 -7.46 -8.88 -4.52
C GLY A 338 -6.51 -8.27 -5.57
N LEU A 339 -5.66 -7.30 -5.19
CA LEU A 339 -4.64 -6.81 -6.12
C LEU A 339 -3.53 -7.84 -6.35
N ASN A 340 -3.10 -7.94 -7.61
CA ASN A 340 -1.98 -8.77 -8.04
C ASN A 340 -0.65 -8.03 -7.90
N ASP A 341 0.45 -8.74 -8.20
CA ASP A 341 1.81 -8.22 -8.01
C ASP A 341 2.13 -7.02 -8.91
N ALA A 342 1.67 -7.05 -10.17
CA ALA A 342 1.93 -5.99 -11.14
C ALA A 342 1.13 -4.71 -10.86
N GLU A 343 -0.10 -4.87 -10.35
CA GLU A 343 -0.95 -3.78 -9.86
C GLU A 343 -0.30 -3.06 -8.67
N ILE A 344 0.20 -3.83 -7.69
CA ILE A 344 0.94 -3.29 -6.53
C ILE A 344 2.23 -2.60 -6.99
N GLU A 345 3.00 -3.22 -7.88
CA GLU A 345 4.24 -2.64 -8.41
C GLU A 345 3.97 -1.32 -9.15
N GLY A 346 2.91 -1.25 -9.96
CA GLY A 346 2.52 -0.03 -10.66
C GLY A 346 2.18 1.13 -9.72
N MET A 347 1.49 0.86 -8.61
CA MET A 347 1.23 1.86 -7.58
C MET A 347 2.53 2.32 -6.89
N ILE A 348 3.44 1.40 -6.59
CA ILE A 348 4.74 1.71 -5.99
C ILE A 348 5.61 2.54 -6.95
N ILE A 349 5.68 2.19 -8.23
CA ILE A 349 6.43 2.95 -9.24
C ILE A 349 5.92 4.39 -9.36
N SER A 350 4.60 4.56 -9.35
CA SER A 350 3.97 5.87 -9.37
C SER A 350 4.46 6.76 -8.22
N LEU A 351 4.57 6.22 -7.00
CA LEU A 351 5.05 6.95 -5.84
C LEU A 351 6.57 7.14 -5.89
N ARG A 352 7.32 6.06 -6.14
CA ARG A 352 8.80 6.04 -6.18
C ARG A 352 9.39 7.05 -7.15
N SER A 353 8.72 7.32 -8.28
CA SER A 353 9.16 8.33 -9.25
C SER A 353 9.24 9.76 -8.67
N ARG A 354 8.55 10.03 -7.56
CA ARG A 354 8.51 11.36 -6.90
C ARG A 354 9.28 11.40 -5.58
N MET A 355 10.03 10.33 -5.30
CA MET A 355 10.84 10.17 -4.11
C MET A 355 12.32 10.35 -4.44
N SER A 356 13.15 10.55 -3.41
CA SER A 356 14.59 10.49 -3.58
C SER A 356 15.04 9.06 -3.93
N GLY A 357 16.12 8.92 -4.69
CA GLY A 357 16.60 7.61 -5.16
C GLY A 357 17.03 6.63 -4.04
N ASN A 358 17.24 7.13 -2.83
CA ASN A 358 17.65 6.41 -1.61
C ASN A 358 16.49 6.23 -0.60
N SER A 359 15.25 6.53 -1.00
CA SER A 359 14.07 6.38 -0.14
C SER A 359 13.75 4.91 0.12
N ILE A 360 13.38 4.61 1.37
CA ILE A 360 13.02 3.27 1.83
C ILE A 360 11.59 2.94 1.40
N ILE A 361 11.34 1.74 0.90
CA ILE A 361 10.01 1.25 0.56
C ILE A 361 9.74 -0.05 1.33
N LEU A 362 8.80 0.03 2.28
CA LEU A 362 8.35 -1.11 3.08
C LEU A 362 6.92 -1.50 2.68
N LEU A 363 6.59 -2.79 2.77
CA LEU A 363 5.19 -3.24 2.71
C LEU A 363 4.63 -3.46 4.11
N ARG A 364 3.42 -2.97 4.38
CA ARG A 364 2.66 -3.35 5.58
C ARG A 364 1.66 -4.45 5.26
N GLY A 365 1.68 -5.52 6.05
CA GLY A 365 0.79 -6.67 5.88
C GLY A 365 0.50 -7.39 7.19
N ARG A 366 -0.52 -8.24 7.21
CA ARG A 366 -0.93 -8.99 8.41
C ARG A 366 -0.09 -10.23 8.63
N ILE A 367 0.13 -10.58 9.90
CA ILE A 367 0.87 -11.78 10.34
C ILE A 367 0.28 -13.10 9.80
N ASP A 368 -1.04 -13.15 9.57
CA ASP A 368 -1.71 -14.34 9.04
C ASP A 368 -1.53 -14.53 7.52
N ARG A 369 -0.93 -13.55 6.83
CA ARG A 369 -0.57 -13.59 5.40
C ARG A 369 0.92 -13.30 5.18
N ILE A 370 1.76 -13.60 6.17
CA ILE A 370 3.18 -13.24 6.18
C ILE A 370 3.97 -13.81 5.01
N GLU A 371 3.69 -15.04 4.55
CA GLU A 371 4.38 -15.63 3.40
C GLU A 371 4.14 -14.82 2.13
N ARG A 372 2.91 -14.35 1.90
CA ARG A 372 2.58 -13.47 0.76
C ARG A 372 3.30 -12.13 0.89
N LEU A 373 3.31 -11.54 2.09
CA LEU A 373 3.97 -10.26 2.35
C LEU A 373 5.47 -10.35 2.03
N PHE A 374 6.16 -11.35 2.57
CA PHE A 374 7.61 -11.50 2.36
C PHE A 374 7.96 -11.90 0.94
N ARG A 375 7.15 -12.74 0.29
CA ARG A 375 7.30 -13.02 -1.14
C ARG A 375 7.23 -11.74 -1.97
N LEU A 376 6.22 -10.88 -1.73
CA LEU A 376 6.10 -9.60 -2.45
C LEU A 376 7.29 -8.68 -2.20
N VAL A 377 7.79 -8.58 -0.97
CA VAL A 377 8.99 -7.79 -0.67
C VAL A 377 10.20 -8.28 -1.47
N MET A 378 10.37 -9.59 -1.60
CA MET A 378 11.49 -10.17 -2.34
C MET A 378 11.31 -10.04 -3.87
N ASP A 379 10.14 -10.38 -4.40
CA ASP A 379 9.86 -10.36 -5.83
C ASP A 379 9.89 -8.94 -6.42
N LEU A 380 9.41 -7.96 -5.64
CA LEU A 380 9.43 -6.54 -6.01
C LEU A 380 10.74 -5.82 -5.56
N GLU A 381 11.68 -6.57 -4.98
CA GLU A 381 12.99 -6.10 -4.50
C GLU A 381 12.90 -4.87 -3.56
N LEU A 382 11.91 -4.85 -2.68
CA LEU A 382 11.67 -3.76 -1.72
C LEU A 382 12.60 -3.87 -0.50
N ASP A 383 12.61 -2.85 0.36
CA ASP A 383 13.58 -2.75 1.46
C ASP A 383 13.17 -3.56 2.71
N GLY A 384 11.89 -3.92 2.83
CA GLY A 384 11.42 -4.68 3.99
C GLY A 384 9.91 -4.69 4.19
N ALA A 385 9.49 -5.09 5.40
CA ALA A 385 8.09 -5.20 5.78
C ALA A 385 7.81 -4.75 7.21
N VAL A 386 6.60 -4.22 7.41
CA VAL A 386 5.95 -3.99 8.70
C VAL A 386 4.85 -5.05 8.88
N VAL A 387 5.00 -5.90 9.88
CA VAL A 387 4.09 -7.02 10.14
C VAL A 387 3.08 -6.64 11.22
N ASN A 388 1.85 -6.39 10.81
CA ASN A 388 0.74 -6.18 11.74
C ASN A 388 0.40 -7.49 12.45
N SER A 389 0.61 -7.49 13.78
CA SER A 389 0.39 -8.67 14.62
C SER A 389 -1.06 -8.82 15.08
N ALA A 390 -1.92 -7.83 14.87
CA ALA A 390 -3.33 -7.92 15.23
C ALA A 390 -4.10 -8.81 14.24
N THR A 391 -4.96 -9.67 14.76
CA THR A 391 -5.77 -10.60 13.96
C THR A 391 -7.18 -10.70 14.51
N ILE A 392 -8.13 -11.15 13.68
CA ILE A 392 -9.52 -11.40 14.08
C ILE A 392 -9.61 -12.39 15.27
N GLY A 393 -8.75 -13.41 15.29
CA GLY A 393 -8.76 -14.41 16.37
C GLY A 393 -8.01 -14.01 17.64
N GLY A 394 -7.42 -12.82 17.68
CA GLY A 394 -6.54 -12.40 18.78
C GLY A 394 -5.18 -13.12 18.76
N THR A 395 -4.11 -12.41 18.44
CA THR A 395 -2.76 -13.02 18.41
C THR A 395 -2.08 -12.96 19.78
N ARG A 396 -1.41 -14.04 20.19
CA ARG A 396 -0.40 -14.02 21.25
C ARG A 396 0.94 -13.67 20.64
N LEU A 397 1.57 -12.55 21.00
CA LEU A 397 2.76 -12.04 20.31
C LEU A 397 3.93 -13.04 20.32
N ALA A 398 4.08 -13.82 21.39
CA ALA A 398 5.07 -14.89 21.47
C ALA A 398 4.98 -15.90 20.29
N SER A 399 3.77 -16.14 19.76
CA SER A 399 3.55 -17.01 18.60
C SER A 399 3.90 -16.37 17.25
N SER A 400 3.96 -15.03 17.18
CA SER A 400 4.36 -14.30 15.98
C SER A 400 5.85 -14.42 15.70
N LEU A 401 6.68 -14.47 16.75
CA LEU A 401 8.14 -14.52 16.66
C LEU A 401 8.67 -15.67 15.78
N PRO A 402 8.28 -16.95 15.99
CA PRO A 402 8.72 -18.03 15.11
C PRO A 402 8.11 -17.93 13.70
N LYS A 403 6.87 -17.45 13.54
CA LYS A 403 6.25 -17.27 12.22
C LYS A 403 7.04 -16.27 11.37
N ILE A 404 7.40 -15.14 11.96
CA ILE A 404 8.23 -14.11 11.33
C ILE A 404 9.62 -14.68 11.00
N GLY A 405 10.31 -15.25 11.98
CA GLY A 405 11.67 -15.76 11.77
C GLY A 405 11.76 -16.90 10.74
N LEU A 406 10.82 -17.85 10.76
CA LEU A 406 10.79 -18.95 9.79
C LEU A 406 10.48 -18.46 8.37
N SER A 407 9.50 -17.56 8.23
CA SER A 407 9.13 -17.01 6.92
C SER A 407 10.25 -16.13 6.35
N ALA A 408 10.87 -15.29 7.18
CA ALA A 408 11.99 -14.45 6.77
C ALA A 408 13.19 -15.29 6.30
N LYS A 409 13.49 -16.38 7.02
CA LYS A 409 14.53 -17.34 6.62
C LYS A 409 14.18 -18.06 5.32
N ALA A 410 12.95 -18.56 5.17
CA ALA A 410 12.51 -19.27 3.97
C ALA A 410 12.56 -18.40 2.71
N MET A 411 12.31 -17.10 2.84
CA MET A 411 12.35 -16.13 1.75
C MET A 411 13.74 -15.48 1.55
N GLY A 412 14.76 -15.84 2.34
CA GLY A 412 16.10 -15.25 2.24
C GLY A 412 16.19 -13.78 2.68
N MET A 413 15.20 -13.25 3.39
CA MET A 413 15.18 -11.85 3.86
C MET A 413 16.32 -11.54 4.84
N SER A 414 16.62 -12.47 5.75
CA SER A 414 17.68 -12.29 6.75
C SER A 414 19.08 -12.22 6.14
N GLU A 415 19.29 -12.81 4.96
CA GLU A 415 20.59 -12.84 4.27
C GLU A 415 20.77 -11.63 3.34
N THR A 416 19.67 -10.99 2.96
CA THR A 416 19.63 -9.87 2.01
C THR A 416 19.39 -8.52 2.68
N GLY A 417 19.55 -8.46 4.01
CA GLY A 417 19.51 -7.21 4.79
C GLY A 417 18.14 -6.53 4.83
N LYS A 418 17.05 -7.24 4.55
CA LYS A 418 15.70 -6.65 4.55
C LYS A 418 15.25 -6.28 5.96
N PHE A 419 14.62 -5.12 6.10
CA PHE A 419 14.04 -4.69 7.36
C PHE A 419 12.77 -5.49 7.67
N VAL A 420 12.66 -6.01 8.88
CA VAL A 420 11.45 -6.70 9.34
C VAL A 420 11.02 -6.05 10.64
N MET A 421 9.89 -5.36 10.63
CA MET A 421 9.36 -4.69 11.81
C MET A 421 8.10 -5.41 12.28
N ILE A 422 7.87 -5.42 13.59
CA ILE A 422 6.65 -5.98 14.16
C ILE A 422 5.77 -4.85 14.68
N GLU A 423 4.54 -4.79 14.23
CA GLU A 423 3.56 -3.79 14.67
C GLU A 423 2.63 -4.39 15.73
N VAL A 424 2.45 -3.61 16.80
CA VAL A 424 1.61 -3.92 17.97
C VAL A 424 0.64 -2.78 18.25
N LEU A 425 -0.41 -3.06 19.03
CA LEU A 425 -1.49 -2.11 19.33
C LEU A 425 -1.25 -1.27 20.59
N GLN A 426 -0.28 -1.65 21.41
CA GLN A 426 0.02 -0.98 22.69
C GLN A 426 1.43 -0.41 22.70
N GLN A 427 1.65 0.58 23.56
CA GLN A 427 2.96 1.20 23.73
C GLN A 427 3.93 0.17 24.35
N PRO A 428 5.16 0.06 23.82
CA PRO A 428 6.12 -0.91 24.32
C PRO A 428 6.77 -0.45 25.64
N ILE A 429 7.22 -1.42 26.42
CA ILE A 429 8.25 -1.23 27.45
C ILE A 429 9.64 -1.59 26.87
N ALA A 430 10.72 -1.30 27.62
CA ALA A 430 12.08 -1.56 27.14
C ALA A 430 12.32 -3.04 26.81
N GLU A 431 11.72 -3.94 27.59
CA GLU A 431 11.76 -5.38 27.40
C GLU A 431 11.14 -5.79 26.05
N ASP A 432 9.99 -5.24 25.67
CA ASP A 432 9.32 -5.55 24.39
C ASP A 432 10.22 -5.21 23.20
N LEU A 433 10.90 -4.06 23.29
CA LEU A 433 11.84 -3.59 22.27
C LEU A 433 13.02 -4.56 22.12
N ILE A 434 13.61 -5.00 23.23
CA ILE A 434 14.70 -5.99 23.22
C ILE A 434 14.21 -7.36 22.73
N ILE A 435 13.00 -7.78 23.12
CA ILE A 435 12.41 -9.05 22.69
C ILE A 435 12.16 -9.05 21.17
N ALA A 436 11.67 -7.96 20.61
CA ALA A 436 11.50 -7.80 19.16
C ALA A 436 12.85 -7.93 18.43
N VAL A 437 13.89 -7.20 18.87
CA VAL A 437 15.23 -7.30 18.29
C VAL A 437 15.82 -8.70 18.42
N ALA A 438 15.76 -9.28 19.62
CA ALA A 438 16.25 -10.63 19.89
C ALA A 438 15.57 -11.69 19.01
N SER A 439 14.36 -11.40 18.52
CA SER A 439 13.59 -12.27 17.65
C SER A 439 13.90 -12.08 16.16
N GLY A 440 14.82 -11.17 15.82
CA GLY A 440 15.24 -10.87 14.45
C GLY A 440 14.46 -9.73 13.79
N CYS A 441 13.66 -8.97 14.55
CA CYS A 441 13.01 -7.77 14.03
C CYS A 441 13.96 -6.57 14.12
N THR A 442 13.94 -5.69 13.14
CA THR A 442 14.70 -4.43 13.13
C THR A 442 14.18 -3.44 14.16
N ALA A 443 12.85 -3.34 14.30
CA ALA A 443 12.19 -2.42 15.20
C ALA A 443 10.77 -2.91 15.53
N LEU A 444 10.21 -2.34 16.61
CA LEU A 444 8.81 -2.46 16.95
C LEU A 444 8.07 -1.18 16.50
N VAL A 445 6.87 -1.36 15.94
CA VAL A 445 5.98 -0.27 15.51
C VAL A 445 4.77 -0.23 16.44
N SER A 446 4.42 0.93 16.97
CA SER A 446 3.22 1.08 17.82
C SER A 446 2.62 2.48 17.70
N PRO A 447 1.37 2.68 18.16
CA PRO A 447 0.80 4.02 18.32
C PRO A 447 1.68 4.93 19.18
N CYS A 448 1.71 6.22 18.80
CA CYS A 448 2.40 7.25 19.57
C CYS A 448 1.78 7.42 20.97
N PRO A 449 2.57 7.48 22.05
CA PRO A 449 2.05 7.43 23.43
C PRO A 449 1.35 8.71 23.86
N ASP A 450 0.30 8.67 24.66
CA ASP A 450 -0.23 9.89 25.28
C ASP A 450 0.81 10.52 26.24
N GLY A 451 0.96 11.85 26.21
CA GLY A 451 1.89 12.58 27.09
C GLY A 451 3.22 13.03 26.44
N ASP A 452 4.24 13.24 27.28
CA ASP A 452 5.55 13.77 26.88
C ASP A 452 6.40 12.68 26.21
N LEU A 453 6.59 12.83 24.90
CA LEU A 453 7.31 11.88 24.09
C LEU A 453 8.83 11.87 24.39
N SER A 454 9.42 13.02 24.69
CA SER A 454 10.85 13.11 25.02
C SER A 454 11.15 12.37 26.32
N ALA A 455 10.29 12.53 27.33
CA ALA A 455 10.38 11.81 28.58
C ALA A 455 10.26 10.29 28.36
N LYS A 456 9.30 9.84 27.55
CA LYS A 456 9.11 8.41 27.28
C LYS A 456 10.28 7.79 26.52
N ILE A 457 10.82 8.47 25.51
CA ILE A 457 12.00 7.99 24.78
C ILE A 457 13.21 7.87 25.72
N ASN A 458 13.40 8.84 26.60
CA ASN A 458 14.48 8.81 27.59
C ASN A 458 14.32 7.64 28.57
N GLU A 459 13.11 7.41 29.08
CA GLU A 459 12.78 6.27 29.94
C GLU A 459 13.14 4.93 29.25
N LEU A 460 12.67 4.73 28.02
CA LEU A 460 12.96 3.52 27.24
C LEU A 460 14.45 3.37 26.93
N THR A 461 15.14 4.47 26.65
CA THR A 461 16.59 4.48 26.40
C THR A 461 17.37 4.02 27.63
N VAL A 462 17.00 4.51 28.83
CA VAL A 462 17.62 4.07 30.09
C VAL A 462 17.37 2.57 30.31
N GLY A 463 16.11 2.12 30.18
CA GLY A 463 15.75 0.71 30.34
C GLY A 463 16.50 -0.21 29.37
N ILE A 464 16.56 0.13 28.08
CA ILE A 464 17.33 -0.64 27.08
C ILE A 464 18.80 -0.78 27.51
N ARG A 465 19.42 0.32 27.95
CA ARG A 465 20.83 0.31 28.37
C ARG A 465 21.06 -0.51 29.63
N GLU A 466 20.11 -0.53 30.56
CA GLU A 466 20.17 -1.37 31.76
C GLU A 466 20.08 -2.85 31.38
N LEU A 467 19.07 -3.22 30.58
CA LEU A 467 18.87 -4.59 30.11
C LEU A 467 20.08 -5.11 29.32
N MET A 468 20.65 -4.29 28.43
CA MET A 468 21.85 -4.60 27.67
C MET A 468 23.06 -4.93 28.58
N ARG A 469 23.26 -4.15 29.65
CA ARG A 469 24.34 -4.42 30.62
C ARG A 469 24.09 -5.71 31.39
N GLU A 470 22.86 -5.94 31.82
CA GLU A 470 22.49 -7.13 32.58
C GLU A 470 22.68 -8.42 31.76
N ILE A 471 22.27 -8.42 30.49
CA ILE A 471 22.43 -9.59 29.62
C ILE A 471 23.86 -9.78 29.08
N GLY A 472 24.75 -8.81 29.31
CA GLY A 472 26.15 -8.85 28.91
C GLY A 472 26.40 -8.48 27.44
N VAL A 473 25.60 -7.58 26.85
CA VAL A 473 25.68 -7.26 25.41
C VAL A 473 25.91 -5.77 25.16
N ASP A 474 26.99 -5.43 24.44
CA ASP A 474 27.43 -4.06 24.14
C ASP A 474 26.83 -3.48 22.86
N ARG A 475 26.40 -4.33 21.91
CA ARG A 475 25.76 -3.95 20.65
C ARG A 475 24.39 -4.61 20.53
N ILE A 476 23.35 -3.82 20.27
CA ILE A 476 21.96 -4.31 20.21
C ILE A 476 21.76 -5.42 19.17
N GLU A 477 22.51 -5.39 18.06
CA GLU A 477 22.52 -6.42 17.01
C GLU A 477 23.02 -7.80 17.48
N ARG A 478 23.80 -7.86 18.57
CA ARG A 478 24.29 -9.13 19.15
C ARG A 478 23.24 -9.83 20.01
N ILE A 479 22.14 -9.15 20.33
CA ILE A 479 21.02 -9.72 21.06
C ILE A 479 20.25 -10.64 20.11
N GLY A 480 20.04 -11.88 20.52
CA GLY A 480 19.32 -12.84 19.70
C GLY A 480 18.49 -13.80 20.54
N ARG A 481 17.85 -14.78 19.88
CA ARG A 481 16.95 -15.76 20.53
C ARG A 481 17.58 -16.51 21.70
N ARG A 482 18.93 -16.60 21.76
CA ARG A 482 19.66 -17.18 22.91
C ARG A 482 19.44 -16.39 24.20
N ASN A 483 19.16 -15.09 24.11
CA ASN A 483 18.91 -14.18 25.21
C ASN A 483 17.44 -14.18 25.66
N LEU A 484 16.59 -15.04 25.09
CA LEU A 484 15.17 -15.11 25.44
C LEU A 484 14.84 -16.42 26.15
N ARG A 485 13.96 -16.35 27.15
CA ARG A 485 13.34 -17.51 27.80
C ARG A 485 11.83 -17.31 27.91
N ALA A 486 11.08 -18.39 27.77
CA ALA A 486 9.66 -18.40 28.07
C ALA A 486 9.45 -18.68 29.56
N ASN A 487 8.57 -17.93 30.21
CA ASN A 487 8.29 -18.00 31.64
C ASN A 487 7.35 -19.16 32.00
N ASN A 488 6.60 -19.67 31.02
CA ASN A 488 5.67 -20.78 31.19
C ASN A 488 5.72 -21.76 30.01
N PHE A 489 5.17 -22.95 30.22
CA PHE A 489 5.20 -24.03 29.24
C PHE A 489 4.45 -23.66 27.94
N ASP A 490 3.29 -23.01 28.06
CA ASP A 490 2.45 -22.63 26.92
C ASP A 490 3.19 -21.67 25.97
N THR A 491 3.87 -20.66 26.53
CA THR A 491 4.69 -19.70 25.78
C THR A 491 5.86 -20.40 25.11
N ALA A 492 6.55 -21.31 25.82
CA ALA A 492 7.62 -22.11 25.24
C ALA A 492 7.12 -22.99 24.08
N ALA A 493 5.91 -23.55 24.21
CA ALA A 493 5.28 -24.40 23.21
C ALA A 493 4.90 -23.62 21.94
N ILE A 494 4.40 -22.38 22.05
CA ILE A 494 3.98 -21.61 20.86
C ILE A 494 5.09 -20.78 20.20
N SER A 495 6.14 -20.40 20.95
CA SER A 495 7.20 -19.49 20.47
C SER A 495 8.48 -20.20 19.99
N GLY A 496 8.68 -21.45 20.42
CA GLY A 496 9.94 -22.17 20.23
C GLY A 496 11.11 -21.62 21.06
N LEU A 497 10.83 -20.77 22.05
CA LEU A 497 11.82 -20.34 23.04
C LEU A 497 12.10 -21.45 24.06
N ARG A 498 13.25 -21.36 24.73
CA ARG A 498 13.59 -22.26 25.83
C ARG A 498 12.80 -21.85 27.06
N LEU A 499 12.20 -22.81 27.76
CA LEU A 499 11.55 -22.57 29.05
C LEU A 499 12.61 -22.15 30.10
N VAL A 500 12.27 -21.25 31.03
CA VAL A 500 13.16 -20.94 32.16
C VAL A 500 13.55 -22.23 32.89
N GLY A 501 14.86 -22.39 33.15
CA GLY A 501 15.43 -23.61 33.71
C GLY A 501 15.76 -24.72 32.69
N TYR A 502 15.50 -24.50 31.40
CA TYR A 502 15.83 -25.44 30.32
C TYR A 502 16.93 -24.89 29.40
N ASP A 503 17.90 -25.74 29.06
CA ASP A 503 18.99 -25.39 28.13
C ASP A 503 18.61 -25.59 26.66
N ARG A 504 17.52 -26.31 26.40
CA ARG A 504 17.04 -26.66 25.05
C ARG A 504 15.56 -26.32 24.89
N PRO A 505 15.09 -26.00 23.67
CA PRO A 505 13.67 -25.87 23.39
C PRO A 505 12.91 -27.16 23.70
N LEU A 506 11.59 -27.04 23.88
CA LEU A 506 10.73 -28.21 24.02
C LEU A 506 10.86 -29.14 22.81
N LYS A 507 10.71 -30.45 23.04
CA LYS A 507 10.96 -31.50 22.04
C LYS A 507 10.28 -31.24 20.69
N MET A 508 9.04 -30.74 20.70
CA MET A 508 8.26 -30.42 19.49
C MET A 508 8.97 -29.43 18.53
N TRP A 509 9.88 -28.60 19.04
CA TRP A 509 10.65 -27.63 18.25
C TRP A 509 12.00 -28.15 17.78
N LEU A 510 12.43 -29.32 18.26
CA LEU A 510 13.68 -29.95 17.81
C LEU A 510 13.48 -30.66 16.46
N ASP A 511 12.26 -31.12 16.18
CA ASP A 511 11.92 -31.87 14.96
C ASP A 511 11.57 -30.97 13.76
N LEU A 512 11.46 -29.65 13.97
CA LEU A 512 11.11 -28.63 12.96
C LEU A 512 12.33 -27.87 12.38
N ARG A 513 13.55 -28.23 12.80
CA ARG A 513 14.78 -27.49 12.47
C ARG A 513 15.54 -28.02 11.26
#